data_AF-A0A2B7XE23-F1
#
_entry.id   AF-A0A2B7XE23-F1
#
_cell.length_a   1.000
_cell.length_b   1.000
_cell.length_c   1.000
_cell.angle_alpha   90.00
_cell.angle_beta   90.00
_cell.angle_gamma   90.00
#
_symmetry.space_group_name_H-M   'P 1'
#
loop_
_entity.id
_entity.type
_entity.pdbx_description
1 polymer ?
#
loop_
_entity_poly.entity_id
_entity_poly.type
_entity_poly.pdbx_seq_one_letter_code
_entity_poly.pdbx_strand_id
1 'polypeptide(L)'
;MWDAEKHRAGELAPRSSSRRTIYRLFRRSLILSCISLIIFVLIRGIHVPSEYIDKFKQANVGHQTAESASPLRGNNYNGAPAAVNGRVPLEAHIMSKCPDAKYCIEELIVPAMAQVHDKVDFRLSFIGSVSNKSSDVSCMHGPGECVGNMLMLCAANLPFPPGSKTQNKTPVVRSLGFANCLLASYTKIPERELVEDCALEFGLDFGALNACVSRQVDEADDKRAGIDDPDKDKISGLALLRTDFKRNAALGIKKSCTVRVNEKIWCIRDGHEWKDCQPHGDETSTLVDEINRLHDNSGSS
;
A
#
# COMPACT_ATOMS: atom_id res chain seq x y z
N MET A 1 -12.64 -19.86 84.57
CA MET A 1 -12.57 -21.29 84.94
C MET A 1 -13.23 -22.04 83.77
N TRP A 2 -12.44 -22.37 82.74
CA TRP A 2 -12.09 -23.76 82.34
C TRP A 2 -13.34 -24.49 81.78
N ASP A 3 -13.46 -24.97 80.53
CA ASP A 3 -12.60 -25.85 79.72
C ASP A 3 -12.96 -25.75 78.21
N ALA A 4 -12.00 -25.87 77.26
CA ALA A 4 -11.73 -26.99 76.31
C ALA A 4 -12.98 -27.57 75.60
N GLU A 5 -13.08 -27.67 74.26
CA GLU A 5 -12.38 -28.65 73.38
C GLU A 5 -12.77 -28.37 71.89
N LYS A 6 -11.85 -27.99 70.99
CA LYS A 6 -11.11 -28.81 69.99
C LYS A 6 -11.93 -29.32 68.78
N HIS A 7 -11.85 -28.61 67.65
CA HIS A 7 -12.05 -29.19 66.31
C HIS A 7 -10.82 -28.93 65.42
N ARG A 8 -10.26 -30.03 64.89
CA ARG A 8 -9.10 -30.10 63.98
C ARG A 8 -9.39 -29.38 62.67
N ALA A 9 -8.53 -28.43 62.29
CA ALA A 9 -8.39 -27.98 60.91
C ALA A 9 -7.20 -28.72 60.26
N GLY A 10 -7.48 -29.34 59.11
CA GLY A 10 -6.49 -30.01 58.28
C GLY A 10 -5.61 -29.02 57.51
N GLU A 11 -4.33 -29.33 57.56
CA GLU A 11 -3.16 -28.88 56.80
C GLU A 11 -3.35 -28.78 55.27
N LEU A 12 -2.84 -27.71 54.65
CA LEU A 12 -1.69 -27.71 53.71
C LEU A 12 -1.57 -26.39 52.93
N ALA A 13 -0.43 -25.72 53.09
CA ALA A 13 -0.03 -24.51 52.37
C ALA A 13 0.53 -24.80 50.96
N PRO A 14 0.46 -23.87 49.97
CA PRO A 14 1.08 -24.05 48.66
C PRO A 14 2.54 -23.55 48.62
N ARG A 15 3.45 -24.44 48.16
CA ARG A 15 4.87 -24.19 47.81
C ARG A 15 5.00 -23.28 46.57
N SER A 16 5.33 -21.99 46.73
CA SER A 16 5.60 -21.06 45.60
C SER A 16 7.06 -20.59 45.44
N SER A 17 7.98 -21.08 46.29
CA SER A 17 9.39 -20.60 46.31
C SER A 17 10.30 -21.29 45.28
N SER A 18 10.09 -22.57 44.97
CA SER A 18 11.05 -23.38 44.17
C SER A 18 11.11 -23.00 42.67
N ARG A 19 9.98 -22.61 42.05
CA ARG A 19 9.94 -22.28 40.61
C ARG A 19 10.74 -21.03 40.22
N ARG A 20 10.83 -20.02 41.10
CA ARG A 20 11.55 -18.77 40.81
C ARG A 20 13.07 -18.96 40.80
N THR A 21 13.58 -19.87 41.61
CA THR A 21 15.02 -20.17 41.69
C THR A 21 15.49 -20.92 40.44
N ILE A 22 14.70 -21.88 39.97
CA ILE A 22 15.00 -22.66 38.75
C ILE A 22 15.07 -21.73 37.53
N TYR A 23 14.11 -20.80 37.39
CA TYR A 23 14.09 -19.86 36.25
C TYR A 23 15.29 -18.89 36.24
N ARG A 24 15.77 -18.47 37.43
CA ARG A 24 16.95 -17.62 37.56
C ARG A 24 18.24 -18.36 37.18
N LEU A 25 18.33 -19.65 37.49
CA LEU A 25 19.47 -20.50 37.09
C LEU A 25 19.50 -20.73 35.57
N PHE A 26 18.35 -21.03 34.95
CA PHE A 26 18.25 -21.17 33.49
C PHE A 26 18.61 -19.89 32.74
N ARG A 27 18.12 -18.73 33.20
CA ARG A 27 18.44 -17.43 32.59
C ARG A 27 19.93 -17.10 32.67
N ARG A 28 20.60 -17.42 33.79
CA ARG A 28 22.05 -17.22 33.94
C ARG A 28 22.85 -18.14 33.03
N SER A 29 22.42 -19.39 32.87
CA SER A 29 23.06 -20.34 31.95
C SER A 29 22.96 -19.91 30.49
N LEU A 30 21.78 -19.41 30.07
CA LEU A 30 21.57 -18.92 28.70
C LEU A 30 22.48 -17.73 28.36
N ILE A 31 22.58 -16.76 29.28
CA ILE A 31 23.42 -15.56 29.08
C ILE A 31 24.90 -15.93 28.96
N LEU A 32 25.40 -16.86 29.78
CA LEU A 32 26.79 -17.32 29.72
C LEU A 32 27.10 -18.05 28.40
N SER A 33 26.14 -18.81 27.89
CA SER A 33 26.25 -19.46 26.57
C SER A 33 26.35 -18.44 25.44
N CYS A 34 25.50 -17.41 25.43
CA CYS A 34 25.53 -16.34 24.42
C CYS A 34 26.85 -15.55 24.45
N ILE A 35 27.36 -15.22 25.64
CA ILE A 35 28.63 -14.51 25.78
C ILE A 35 29.80 -15.36 25.26
N SER A 36 29.78 -16.68 25.55
CA SER A 36 30.82 -17.60 25.06
C SER A 36 30.82 -17.72 23.53
N LEU A 37 29.64 -17.74 22.89
CA LEU A 37 29.50 -17.73 21.44
C LEU A 37 30.04 -16.45 20.80
N ILE A 38 29.74 -15.29 21.38
CA ILE A 38 30.24 -14.00 20.88
C ILE A 38 31.77 -13.93 21.00
N ILE A 39 32.32 -14.34 22.15
CA ILE A 39 33.77 -14.41 22.35
C ILE A 39 34.41 -15.38 21.35
N PHE A 40 33.78 -16.52 21.09
CA PHE A 40 34.27 -17.48 20.10
C PHE A 40 34.33 -16.89 18.68
N VAL A 41 33.29 -16.15 18.26
CA VAL A 41 33.26 -15.45 16.96
C VAL A 41 34.35 -14.38 16.87
N LEU A 42 34.56 -13.62 17.96
CA LEU A 42 35.60 -12.59 18.03
C LEU A 42 37.02 -13.17 17.99
N ILE A 43 37.26 -14.29 18.69
CA ILE A 43 38.57 -14.95 18.71
C ILE A 43 38.88 -15.64 17.37
N ARG A 44 37.87 -16.26 16.75
CA ARG A 44 38.10 -17.01 15.51
C ARG A 44 38.23 -16.15 14.27
N GLY A 45 37.82 -14.88 14.32
CA GLY A 45 37.89 -13.95 13.19
C GLY A 45 36.99 -14.41 12.03
N ILE A 46 36.13 -13.53 11.54
CA ILE A 46 35.33 -13.87 10.37
C ILE A 46 36.26 -13.88 9.15
N HIS A 47 36.69 -15.06 8.72
CA HIS A 47 37.41 -15.23 7.46
C HIS A 47 36.41 -15.13 6.30
N VAL A 48 36.10 -13.89 5.89
CA VAL A 48 35.34 -13.64 4.66
C VAL A 48 36.34 -13.67 3.49
N PRO A 49 36.17 -14.58 2.51
CA PRO A 49 37.05 -14.63 1.35
C PRO A 49 37.04 -13.30 0.57
N SER A 50 38.23 -12.83 0.20
CA SER A 50 38.49 -11.53 -0.45
C SER A 50 37.80 -11.34 -1.82
N GLU A 51 37.18 -12.38 -2.37
CA GLU A 51 36.57 -12.37 -3.71
C GLU A 51 35.19 -11.67 -3.75
N TYR A 52 34.58 -11.41 -2.59
CA TYR A 52 33.24 -10.80 -2.51
C TYR A 52 33.24 -9.26 -2.51
N ILE A 53 34.37 -8.61 -2.18
CA ILE A 53 34.43 -7.14 -2.03
C ILE A 53 34.63 -6.39 -3.37
N ASP A 54 35.24 -7.02 -4.38
CA ASP A 54 35.54 -6.34 -5.64
C ASP A 54 34.31 -6.13 -6.56
N LYS A 55 33.25 -6.92 -6.38
CA LYS A 55 31.99 -6.73 -7.14
C LYS A 55 31.21 -5.47 -6.77
N PHE A 56 31.47 -4.87 -5.60
CA PHE A 56 30.77 -3.65 -5.17
C PHE A 56 31.45 -2.34 -5.60
N LYS A 57 32.71 -2.37 -6.07
CA LYS A 57 33.43 -1.15 -6.48
C LYS A 57 33.23 -0.76 -7.95
N GLN A 58 32.84 -1.68 -8.83
CA GLN A 58 32.70 -1.41 -10.26
C GLN A 58 31.35 -0.83 -10.69
N ALA A 59 30.35 -0.77 -9.82
CA ALA A 59 29.01 -0.25 -10.16
C ALA A 59 28.87 1.29 -10.08
N ASN A 60 29.93 2.03 -9.71
CA ASN A 60 29.83 3.47 -9.36
C ASN A 60 30.59 4.43 -10.29
N VAL A 61 30.95 4.03 -11.51
CA VAL A 61 31.56 4.95 -12.49
C VAL A 61 30.81 4.88 -13.81
N GLY A 62 29.83 5.77 -13.97
CA GLY A 62 29.06 5.97 -15.19
C GLY A 62 28.40 7.35 -15.20
N HIS A 63 29.22 8.38 -15.39
CA HIS A 63 28.82 9.77 -15.51
C HIS A 63 28.55 10.12 -16.98
N GLN A 64 27.32 10.50 -17.37
CA GLN A 64 27.06 11.38 -18.52
C GLN A 64 25.80 12.25 -18.33
N THR A 65 26.08 13.56 -18.27
CA THR A 65 25.36 14.73 -18.82
C THR A 65 23.85 14.90 -18.64
N ALA A 66 23.51 15.97 -17.93
CA ALA A 66 22.20 16.58 -17.81
C ALA A 66 21.79 17.31 -19.10
N GLU A 67 20.55 17.09 -19.54
CA GLU A 67 19.81 18.05 -20.35
C GLU A 67 18.48 18.41 -19.66
N SER A 68 18.14 19.68 -19.79
CA SER A 68 17.21 20.45 -18.99
C SER A 68 15.75 20.06 -19.23
N ALA A 69 15.04 19.65 -18.18
CA ALA A 69 13.59 19.45 -18.19
C ALA A 69 12.88 20.63 -17.51
N SER A 70 11.83 21.16 -18.16
CA SER A 70 10.62 21.72 -17.51
C SER A 70 9.62 22.25 -18.56
N PRO A 71 8.31 22.41 -18.25
CA PRO A 71 7.58 21.94 -17.07
C PRO A 71 6.27 21.18 -17.37
N LEU A 72 5.74 20.58 -16.30
CA LEU A 72 4.44 19.90 -16.17
C LEU A 72 3.29 20.73 -16.77
N ARG A 73 2.64 20.17 -17.78
CA ARG A 73 1.37 20.68 -18.33
C ARG A 73 0.23 19.86 -17.75
N GLY A 74 -0.65 20.51 -16.97
CA GLY A 74 -1.93 19.95 -16.60
C GLY A 74 -2.77 19.74 -17.85
N ASN A 75 -3.04 18.48 -18.20
CA ASN A 75 -3.88 18.18 -19.34
C ASN A 75 -5.36 18.21 -18.94
N ASN A 76 -6.05 19.19 -19.49
CA ASN A 76 -7.50 19.28 -19.58
C ASN A 76 -7.93 18.32 -20.72
N TYR A 77 -8.39 17.10 -20.42
CA TYR A 77 -8.76 16.10 -21.43
C TYR A 77 -10.27 16.12 -21.69
N ASN A 78 -10.68 16.85 -22.74
CA ASN A 78 -11.86 16.54 -23.55
C ASN A 78 -11.35 15.96 -24.88
N GLY A 79 -11.19 14.64 -24.93
CA GLY A 79 -10.68 13.88 -26.07
C GLY A 79 -9.99 12.62 -25.57
N ALA A 80 -10.41 11.44 -26.03
CA ALA A 80 -9.89 10.15 -25.59
C ALA A 80 -8.36 10.08 -25.77
N PRO A 81 -7.56 9.91 -24.70
CA PRO A 81 -6.14 9.66 -24.84
C PRO A 81 -5.90 8.21 -25.29
N ALA A 82 -5.27 8.05 -26.44
CA ALA A 82 -4.58 6.82 -26.82
C ALA A 82 -3.50 6.47 -25.78
N ALA A 83 -3.17 5.17 -25.69
CA ALA A 83 -2.11 4.58 -24.85
C ALA A 83 -0.94 5.55 -24.57
N VAL A 84 -0.79 5.97 -23.32
CA VAL A 84 0.35 6.80 -22.91
C VAL A 84 1.61 5.92 -23.00
N ASN A 85 2.53 6.27 -23.89
CA ASN A 85 3.77 5.52 -24.15
C ASN A 85 3.58 4.06 -24.60
N GLY A 86 2.51 3.75 -25.34
CA GLY A 86 2.26 2.39 -25.82
C GLY A 86 1.80 1.40 -24.74
N ARG A 87 1.54 1.88 -23.51
CA ARG A 87 0.97 1.06 -22.43
C ARG A 87 -0.54 1.12 -22.43
N VAL A 88 -1.18 -0.02 -22.18
CA VAL A 88 -2.64 -0.14 -22.13
C VAL A 88 -3.15 0.47 -20.82
N PRO A 89 -4.10 1.43 -20.85
CA PRO A 89 -4.72 1.93 -19.63
C PRO A 89 -5.50 0.80 -18.94
N LEU A 90 -5.11 0.46 -17.72
CA LEU A 90 -5.81 -0.50 -16.87
C LEU A 90 -6.20 0.18 -15.57
N GLU A 91 -7.48 0.17 -15.23
CA GLU A 91 -7.96 0.87 -14.05
C GLU A 91 -8.95 0.04 -13.25
N ALA A 92 -8.72 -0.05 -11.94
CA ALA A 92 -9.67 -0.63 -11.00
C ALA A 92 -10.28 0.47 -10.12
N HIS A 93 -11.60 0.57 -10.12
CA HIS A 93 -12.35 1.50 -9.28
C HIS A 93 -12.94 0.76 -8.08
N ILE A 94 -12.53 1.11 -6.87
CA ILE A 94 -12.87 0.37 -5.65
C ILE A 94 -13.30 1.29 -4.50
N MET A 95 -13.70 0.68 -3.40
CA MET A 95 -13.82 1.31 -2.08
C MET A 95 -13.02 0.47 -1.10
N SER A 96 -12.17 1.09 -0.27
CA SER A 96 -11.21 0.33 0.55
C SER A 96 -11.85 -0.60 1.58
N LYS A 97 -13.12 -0.41 1.94
CA LYS A 97 -13.87 -1.27 2.88
C LYS A 97 -14.92 -2.15 2.21
N CYS A 98 -14.92 -2.26 0.89
CA CYS A 98 -15.87 -3.09 0.17
C CYS A 98 -15.35 -4.54 0.03
N PRO A 99 -16.13 -5.57 0.39
CA PRO A 99 -15.71 -6.96 0.21
C PRO A 99 -15.51 -7.35 -1.26
N ASP A 100 -16.28 -6.77 -2.19
CA ASP A 100 -16.09 -7.03 -3.61
C ASP A 100 -14.78 -6.45 -4.12
N ALA A 101 -14.28 -5.34 -3.54
CA ALA A 101 -12.96 -4.81 -3.86
C ALA A 101 -11.85 -5.79 -3.47
N LYS A 102 -11.93 -6.40 -2.28
CA LYS A 102 -10.98 -7.44 -1.84
C LYS A 102 -10.90 -8.56 -2.87
N TYR A 103 -12.05 -9.17 -3.20
CA TYR A 103 -12.10 -10.26 -4.15
C TYR A 103 -11.56 -9.86 -5.53
N CYS A 104 -11.98 -8.70 -6.03
CA CYS A 104 -11.54 -8.15 -7.33
C CYS A 104 -10.03 -8.01 -7.43
N ILE A 105 -9.41 -7.46 -6.39
CA ILE A 105 -7.98 -7.20 -6.37
C ILE A 105 -7.22 -8.52 -6.23
N GLU A 106 -7.64 -9.40 -5.33
CA GLU A 106 -6.98 -10.69 -5.07
C GLU A 106 -7.10 -11.68 -6.24
N GLU A 107 -8.27 -11.80 -6.85
CA GLU A 107 -8.59 -12.89 -7.78
C GLU A 107 -8.47 -12.50 -9.26
N LEU A 108 -8.52 -11.20 -9.59
CA LEU A 108 -8.45 -10.73 -10.97
C LEU A 108 -7.27 -9.79 -11.21
N ILE A 109 -7.17 -8.70 -10.45
CA ILE A 109 -6.20 -7.64 -10.76
C ILE A 109 -4.76 -8.06 -10.41
N VAL A 110 -4.49 -8.56 -9.20
CA VAL A 110 -3.13 -8.96 -8.80
C VAL A 110 -2.58 -10.09 -9.68
N PRO A 111 -3.34 -11.17 -9.96
CA PRO A 111 -2.89 -12.24 -10.86
C PRO A 111 -2.63 -11.77 -12.29
N ALA A 112 -3.44 -10.83 -12.82
CA ALA A 112 -3.20 -10.22 -14.12
C ALA A 112 -1.94 -9.35 -14.10
N MET A 113 -1.81 -8.45 -13.11
CA MET A 113 -0.67 -7.55 -12.98
C MET A 113 0.66 -8.30 -12.83
N ALA A 114 0.67 -9.47 -12.18
CA ALA A 114 1.86 -10.31 -12.12
C ALA A 114 2.41 -10.68 -13.52
N GLN A 115 1.55 -10.72 -14.54
CA GLN A 115 1.89 -11.11 -15.91
C GLN A 115 2.08 -9.91 -16.85
N VAL A 116 1.40 -8.78 -16.62
CA VAL A 116 1.34 -7.66 -17.58
C VAL A 116 1.73 -6.29 -17.02
N HIS A 117 2.30 -6.21 -15.81
CA HIS A 117 2.66 -4.94 -15.17
C HIS A 117 3.53 -3.99 -16.00
N ASP A 118 4.34 -4.51 -16.93
CA ASP A 118 5.22 -3.76 -17.81
C ASP A 118 4.50 -3.20 -19.06
N LYS A 119 3.33 -3.77 -19.40
CA LYS A 119 2.52 -3.44 -20.58
C LYS A 119 1.38 -2.47 -20.29
N VAL A 120 1.10 -2.19 -19.02
CA VAL A 120 -0.04 -1.38 -18.59
C VAL A 120 0.36 -0.09 -17.90
N ASP A 121 -0.48 0.92 -18.06
CA ASP A 121 -0.54 2.06 -17.15
C ASP A 121 -1.65 1.76 -16.14
N PHE A 122 -1.26 1.19 -14.99
CA PHE A 122 -2.20 0.75 -13.96
C PHE A 122 -2.55 1.88 -12.99
N ARG A 123 -3.85 2.06 -12.76
CA ARG A 123 -4.38 2.98 -11.75
C ARG A 123 -5.37 2.28 -10.82
N LEU A 124 -5.23 2.52 -9.53
CA LEU A 124 -6.24 2.20 -8.53
C LEU A 124 -6.98 3.50 -8.14
N SER A 125 -8.29 3.50 -8.33
CA SER A 125 -9.17 4.65 -8.12
C SER A 125 -10.29 4.32 -7.15
N PHE A 126 -10.89 5.34 -6.56
CA PHE A 126 -11.78 5.27 -5.42
C PHE A 126 -13.10 5.98 -5.65
N ILE A 127 -14.16 5.37 -5.14
CA ILE A 127 -15.52 5.88 -5.26
C ILE A 127 -15.90 6.57 -3.96
N GLY A 128 -16.56 7.71 -4.08
CA GLY A 128 -17.11 8.48 -2.97
C GLY A 128 -17.69 9.80 -3.48
N SER A 129 -18.03 10.68 -2.55
CA SER A 129 -18.62 11.98 -2.87
C SER A 129 -17.83 13.12 -2.24
N VAL A 130 -17.87 14.28 -2.89
CA VAL A 130 -17.23 15.51 -2.42
C VAL A 130 -18.27 16.60 -2.20
N SER A 131 -18.04 17.45 -1.21
CA SER A 131 -18.79 18.69 -1.06
C SER A 131 -18.30 19.75 -2.05
N ASN A 132 -19.24 20.49 -2.65
CA ASN A 132 -18.94 21.66 -3.48
C ASN A 132 -18.79 22.95 -2.65
N LYS A 133 -19.08 22.90 -1.34
CA LYS A 133 -19.10 24.08 -0.44
C LYS A 133 -18.00 24.04 0.61
N SER A 134 -17.40 22.89 0.82
CA SER A 134 -16.39 22.61 1.85
C SER A 134 -15.41 21.55 1.34
N SER A 135 -14.34 21.33 2.09
CA SER A 135 -13.37 20.26 1.82
C SER A 135 -13.90 18.86 2.20
N ASP A 136 -15.15 18.75 2.67
CA ASP A 136 -15.74 17.49 3.12
C ASP A 136 -15.83 16.44 2.01
N VAL A 137 -15.67 15.19 2.43
CA VAL A 137 -15.80 13.98 1.62
C VAL A 137 -16.69 12.98 2.34
N SER A 138 -17.36 12.12 1.57
CA SER A 138 -18.15 11.01 2.13
C SER A 138 -17.92 9.72 1.35
N CYS A 139 -17.97 8.61 2.11
CA CYS A 139 -17.69 7.26 1.65
C CYS A 139 -18.81 6.32 2.08
N MET A 140 -19.09 5.26 1.31
CA MET A 140 -20.27 4.42 1.51
C MET A 140 -20.18 3.58 2.80
N HIS A 141 -18.98 3.13 3.17
CA HIS A 141 -18.72 2.36 4.38
C HIS A 141 -18.18 3.24 5.53
N GLY A 142 -18.49 4.54 5.50
CA GLY A 142 -18.17 5.49 6.56
C GLY A 142 -16.73 6.04 6.53
N PRO A 143 -16.34 6.81 7.57
CA PRO A 143 -15.08 7.56 7.56
C PRO A 143 -13.83 6.71 7.44
N GLY A 144 -13.84 5.49 7.99
CA GLY A 144 -12.71 4.56 7.90
C GLY A 144 -12.39 4.16 6.45
N GLU A 145 -13.39 4.12 5.57
CA GLU A 145 -13.16 3.91 4.13
C GLU A 145 -12.47 5.13 3.50
N CYS A 146 -12.91 6.35 3.82
CA CYS A 146 -12.25 7.55 3.29
C CYS A 146 -10.76 7.59 3.68
N VAL A 147 -10.43 7.23 4.93
CA VAL A 147 -9.04 7.12 5.37
C VAL A 147 -8.30 6.01 4.62
N GLY A 148 -8.92 4.85 4.41
CA GLY A 148 -8.36 3.76 3.61
C GLY A 148 -8.08 4.14 2.16
N ASN A 149 -9.02 4.83 1.51
CA ASN A 149 -8.86 5.36 0.16
C ASN A 149 -7.68 6.35 0.11
N MET A 150 -7.56 7.25 1.10
CA MET A 150 -6.41 8.17 1.21
C MET A 150 -5.09 7.42 1.39
N LEU A 151 -5.04 6.38 2.24
CA LEU A 151 -3.84 5.58 2.46
C LEU A 151 -3.33 4.96 1.15
N MET A 152 -4.21 4.35 0.37
CA MET A 152 -3.84 3.72 -0.90
C MET A 152 -3.46 4.75 -1.97
N LEU A 153 -4.17 5.89 -2.04
CA LEU A 153 -3.82 7.01 -2.93
C LEU A 153 -2.46 7.61 -2.57
N CYS A 154 -2.19 7.84 -1.29
CA CYS A 154 -0.90 8.31 -0.81
C CYS A 154 0.20 7.31 -1.16
N ALA A 155 0.01 6.02 -0.84
CA ALA A 155 0.97 4.97 -1.17
C ALA A 155 1.35 4.98 -2.66
N ALA A 156 0.40 5.17 -3.57
CA ALA A 156 0.64 5.24 -5.01
C ALA A 156 1.34 6.54 -5.49
N ASN A 157 1.27 7.63 -4.72
CA ASN A 157 1.74 8.95 -5.16
C ASN A 157 2.97 9.46 -4.40
N LEU A 158 3.34 8.86 -3.28
CA LEU A 158 4.54 9.24 -2.53
C LEU A 158 5.81 9.19 -3.42
N PRO A 159 6.77 10.11 -3.20
CA PRO A 159 8.05 10.08 -3.89
C PRO A 159 8.83 8.78 -3.63
N PHE A 160 9.46 8.23 -4.67
CA PHE A 160 10.26 7.01 -4.57
C PHE A 160 11.63 7.13 -5.26
N PRO A 161 12.74 6.74 -4.61
CA PRO A 161 12.83 6.29 -3.21
C PRO A 161 12.44 7.41 -2.22
N PRO A 162 12.14 7.09 -0.93
CA PRO A 162 11.81 8.10 0.07
C PRO A 162 12.86 9.23 0.10
N GLY A 163 12.39 10.48 0.09
CA GLY A 163 13.26 11.66 0.02
C GLY A 163 13.79 12.00 -1.38
N SER A 164 13.40 11.25 -2.42
CA SER A 164 13.71 11.62 -3.79
C SER A 164 13.11 12.97 -4.15
N LYS A 165 13.91 13.81 -4.82
CA LYS A 165 13.47 15.07 -5.44
C LYS A 165 13.06 14.90 -6.90
N THR A 166 13.19 13.68 -7.45
CA THR A 166 12.67 13.38 -8.79
C THR A 166 11.16 13.19 -8.72
N GLN A 167 10.48 13.38 -9.86
CA GLN A 167 9.03 13.19 -9.97
C GLN A 167 8.59 11.71 -9.94
N ASN A 168 9.48 10.80 -9.53
CA ASN A 168 9.19 9.37 -9.51
C ASN A 168 8.30 9.04 -8.31
N LYS A 169 7.20 8.34 -8.58
CA LYS A 169 6.26 7.87 -7.56
C LYS A 169 6.58 6.44 -7.15
N THR A 170 6.01 6.00 -6.03
CA THR A 170 6.03 4.61 -5.59
C THR A 170 5.69 3.64 -6.73
N PRO A 171 6.55 2.65 -7.02
CA PRO A 171 6.29 1.65 -8.05
C PRO A 171 5.00 0.87 -7.78
N VAL A 172 4.25 0.55 -8.84
CA VAL A 172 2.96 -0.16 -8.76
C VAL A 172 3.06 -1.45 -7.96
N VAL A 173 4.14 -2.22 -8.10
CA VAL A 173 4.35 -3.46 -7.32
C VAL A 173 4.28 -3.22 -5.80
N ARG A 174 4.74 -2.06 -5.32
CA ARG A 174 4.69 -1.71 -3.88
C ARG A 174 3.33 -1.13 -3.50
N SER A 175 2.80 -0.20 -4.29
CA SER A 175 1.53 0.47 -3.95
C SER A 175 0.32 -0.45 -4.11
N LEU A 176 0.26 -1.28 -5.15
CA LEU A 176 -0.76 -2.30 -5.32
C LEU A 176 -0.61 -3.42 -4.29
N GLY A 177 0.62 -3.82 -3.98
CA GLY A 177 0.89 -4.78 -2.90
C GLY A 177 0.37 -4.30 -1.55
N PHE A 178 0.68 -3.05 -1.18
CA PHE A 178 0.13 -2.41 0.01
C PHE A 178 -1.39 -2.35 0.01
N ALA A 179 -2.01 -1.97 -1.12
CA ALA A 179 -3.46 -1.96 -1.24
C ALA A 179 -4.07 -3.36 -1.06
N ASN A 180 -3.48 -4.39 -1.66
CA ASN A 180 -3.91 -5.77 -1.51
C ASN A 180 -3.82 -6.26 -0.05
N CYS A 181 -2.71 -5.94 0.64
CA CYS A 181 -2.53 -6.26 2.06
C CYS A 181 -3.60 -5.61 2.95
N LEU A 182 -3.90 -4.33 2.74
CA LEU A 182 -4.98 -3.64 3.46
C LEU A 182 -6.34 -4.29 3.18
N LEU A 183 -6.64 -4.58 1.91
CA LEU A 183 -7.91 -5.17 1.48
C LEU A 183 -8.12 -6.58 2.05
N ALA A 184 -7.05 -7.35 2.25
CA ALA A 184 -7.13 -8.67 2.89
C ALA A 184 -7.75 -8.60 4.30
N SER A 185 -7.59 -7.46 4.99
CA SER A 185 -8.19 -7.15 6.30
C SER A 185 -9.07 -5.89 6.25
N TYR A 186 -9.83 -5.68 5.17
CA TYR A 186 -10.57 -4.43 4.91
C TYR A 186 -11.48 -3.94 6.07
N THR A 187 -12.00 -4.86 6.89
CA THR A 187 -12.83 -4.53 8.06
C THR A 187 -12.06 -3.74 9.11
N LYS A 188 -10.75 -3.99 9.24
CA LYS A 188 -9.85 -3.32 10.18
C LYS A 188 -9.29 -2.00 9.69
N ILE A 189 -9.45 -1.64 8.41
CA ILE A 189 -8.99 -0.32 7.94
C ILE A 189 -9.74 0.81 8.70
N PRO A 190 -9.06 1.82 9.27
CA PRO A 190 -7.64 2.16 9.16
C PRO A 190 -6.84 1.95 10.47
N GLU A 191 -7.04 0.83 11.16
CA GLU A 191 -6.26 0.45 12.35
C GLU A 191 -4.76 0.61 12.09
N ARG A 192 -4.07 1.28 13.02
CA ARG A 192 -2.68 1.70 12.84
C ARG A 192 -1.77 0.50 12.63
N GLU A 193 -1.96 -0.54 13.42
CA GLU A 193 -1.16 -1.77 13.40
C GLU A 193 -1.21 -2.42 12.00
N LEU A 194 -2.40 -2.53 11.40
CA LEU A 194 -2.56 -3.05 10.03
C LEU A 194 -1.81 -2.19 9.01
N VAL A 195 -1.91 -0.87 9.13
CA VAL A 195 -1.26 0.06 8.19
C VAL A 195 0.26 0.01 8.31
N GLU A 196 0.79 -0.06 9.53
CA GLU A 196 2.22 -0.19 9.79
C GLU A 196 2.78 -1.51 9.24
N ASP A 197 2.10 -2.63 9.50
CA ASP A 197 2.50 -3.95 9.02
C ASP A 197 2.53 -4.01 7.48
N CYS A 198 1.45 -3.57 6.83
CA CYS A 198 1.40 -3.53 5.36
C CYS A 198 2.42 -2.54 4.77
N ALA A 199 2.64 -1.39 5.40
CA ALA A 199 3.63 -0.43 4.93
C ALA A 199 5.04 -1.02 5.01
N LEU A 200 5.36 -1.72 6.11
CA LEU A 200 6.63 -2.39 6.30
C LEU A 200 6.84 -3.49 5.26
N GLU A 201 5.84 -4.34 5.02
CA GLU A 201 5.89 -5.44 4.06
C GLU A 201 6.23 -4.98 2.64
N PHE A 202 5.66 -3.85 2.20
CA PHE A 202 5.85 -3.32 0.85
C PHE A 202 6.89 -2.19 0.78
N GLY A 203 7.63 -1.94 1.87
CA GLY A 203 8.72 -0.97 1.91
C GLY A 203 8.27 0.48 1.70
N LEU A 204 7.12 0.84 2.24
CA LEU A 204 6.61 2.20 2.28
C LEU A 204 7.06 2.91 3.55
N ASP A 205 7.47 4.17 3.43
CA ASP A 205 7.79 4.99 4.59
C ASP A 205 6.50 5.39 5.32
N PHE A 206 6.27 4.79 6.49
CA PHE A 206 5.06 5.03 7.28
C PHE A 206 4.94 6.50 7.72
N GLY A 207 6.05 7.19 7.98
CA GLY A 207 6.04 8.60 8.35
C GLY A 207 5.53 9.49 7.22
N ALA A 208 6.01 9.26 6.00
CA ALA A 208 5.57 9.95 4.79
C ALA A 208 4.11 9.61 4.45
N LEU A 209 3.70 8.35 4.62
CA LEU A 209 2.31 7.93 4.45
C LEU A 209 1.38 8.65 5.42
N ASN A 210 1.73 8.64 6.72
CA ASN A 210 0.95 9.31 7.75
C ASN A 210 0.91 10.84 7.53
N ALA A 211 2.02 11.44 7.10
CA ALA A 211 2.07 12.87 6.75
C ALA A 211 1.16 13.21 5.57
N CYS A 212 1.12 12.37 4.53
CA CYS A 212 0.23 12.55 3.38
C CYS A 212 -1.25 12.45 3.79
N VAL A 213 -1.63 11.42 4.55
CA VAL A 213 -3.02 11.17 4.94
C VAL A 213 -3.56 12.20 5.94
N SER A 214 -2.70 12.75 6.81
CA SER A 214 -3.10 13.74 7.82
C SER A 214 -3.10 15.19 7.33
N ARG A 215 -2.64 15.45 6.09
CA ARG A 215 -2.55 16.80 5.52
C ARG A 215 -3.92 17.33 5.11
N GLN A 216 -4.41 18.36 5.82
CA GLN A 216 -5.72 19.00 5.63
C GLN A 216 -5.71 20.10 4.56
N VAL A 217 -5.12 19.82 3.40
CA VAL A 217 -5.09 20.71 2.25
C VAL A 217 -5.92 20.06 1.15
N ASP A 218 -6.96 20.74 0.65
CA ASP A 218 -7.76 20.23 -0.46
C ASP A 218 -7.16 20.59 -1.83
N GLU A 219 -7.75 20.08 -2.92
CA GLU A 219 -7.25 20.31 -4.29
C GLU A 219 -7.31 21.77 -4.75
N ALA A 220 -8.12 22.62 -4.11
CA ALA A 220 -8.16 24.03 -4.40
C ALA A 220 -7.06 24.77 -3.62
N ASP A 221 -6.86 24.40 -2.35
CA ASP A 221 -5.79 24.94 -1.52
C ASP A 221 -4.41 24.50 -1.99
N ASP A 222 -4.24 23.26 -2.45
CA ASP A 222 -3.00 22.74 -3.01
C ASP A 222 -2.54 23.56 -4.22
N LYS A 223 -3.48 23.95 -5.08
CA LYS A 223 -3.23 24.85 -6.23
C LYS A 223 -2.96 26.30 -5.82
N ARG A 224 -3.46 26.71 -4.65
CA ARG A 224 -3.28 28.05 -4.09
C ARG A 224 -2.08 28.14 -3.15
N ALA A 225 -1.48 27.01 -2.77
CA ALA A 225 -0.35 26.95 -1.88
C ALA A 225 0.77 27.83 -2.44
N GLY A 226 0.99 28.96 -1.78
CA GLY A 226 1.96 29.96 -2.20
C GLY A 226 3.39 29.51 -1.94
N ILE A 227 4.35 30.36 -2.30
CA ILE A 227 5.76 30.16 -1.98
C ILE A 227 6.00 30.01 -0.47
N ASP A 228 5.09 30.55 0.35
CA ASP A 228 5.19 30.64 1.82
C ASP A 228 4.63 29.43 2.59
N ASP A 229 3.99 28.45 1.93
CA ASP A 229 3.72 27.17 2.59
C ASP A 229 5.01 26.34 2.61
N PRO A 230 5.61 26.09 3.79
CA PRO A 230 6.84 25.29 3.90
C PRO A 230 6.67 23.86 3.39
N ASP A 231 5.43 23.41 3.24
CA ASP A 231 5.06 22.06 2.82
C ASP A 231 4.34 22.04 1.46
N LYS A 232 4.42 23.11 0.65
CA LYS A 232 3.77 23.18 -0.68
C LYS A 232 4.13 22.04 -1.64
N ASP A 233 5.31 21.45 -1.47
CA ASP A 233 5.79 20.33 -2.29
C ASP A 233 5.34 18.96 -1.73
N LYS A 234 4.65 18.93 -0.57
CA LYS A 234 4.13 17.71 0.05
C LYS A 234 2.72 17.41 -0.44
N ILE A 235 2.54 16.17 -0.83
CA ILE A 235 1.27 15.62 -1.33
C ILE A 235 0.26 15.56 -0.18
N SER A 236 -0.99 15.98 -0.45
CA SER A 236 -2.12 15.77 0.45
C SER A 236 -2.99 14.60 0.02
N GLY A 237 -3.26 13.68 0.95
CA GLY A 237 -4.24 12.61 0.78
C GLY A 237 -5.66 13.14 0.56
N LEU A 238 -6.03 14.25 1.19
CA LEU A 238 -7.35 14.87 1.01
C LEU A 238 -7.52 15.45 -0.41
N ALA A 239 -6.52 16.19 -0.91
CA ALA A 239 -6.51 16.70 -2.27
C ALA A 239 -6.55 15.57 -3.31
N LEU A 240 -5.76 14.51 -3.10
CA LEU A 240 -5.79 13.30 -3.95
C LEU A 240 -7.18 12.67 -3.96
N LEU A 241 -7.77 12.44 -2.78
CA LEU A 241 -9.07 11.80 -2.63
C LEU A 241 -10.18 12.58 -3.33
N ARG A 242 -10.22 13.91 -3.12
CA ARG A 242 -11.23 14.78 -3.73
C ARG A 242 -11.10 14.83 -5.25
N THR A 243 -9.86 14.89 -5.75
CA THR A 243 -9.59 14.83 -7.20
C THR A 243 -10.06 13.50 -7.79
N ASP A 244 -9.78 12.40 -7.09
CA ASP A 244 -10.14 11.07 -7.53
C ASP A 244 -11.66 10.83 -7.53
N PHE A 245 -12.36 11.26 -6.48
CA PHE A 245 -13.83 11.19 -6.41
C PHE A 245 -14.51 12.00 -7.51
N LYS A 246 -14.03 13.22 -7.80
CA LYS A 246 -14.57 14.03 -8.90
C LYS A 246 -14.40 13.34 -10.26
N ARG A 247 -13.25 12.70 -10.48
CA ARG A 247 -13.01 11.94 -11.72
C ARG A 247 -13.92 10.72 -11.82
N ASN A 248 -14.06 9.94 -10.75
CA ASN A 248 -14.97 8.79 -10.72
C ASN A 248 -16.42 9.20 -11.00
N ALA A 249 -16.88 10.32 -10.42
CA ALA A 249 -18.20 10.88 -10.68
C ALA A 249 -18.37 11.31 -12.16
N ALA A 250 -17.37 11.98 -12.74
CA ALA A 250 -17.40 12.38 -14.15
C ALA A 250 -17.42 11.18 -15.12
N LEU A 251 -16.81 10.06 -14.72
CA LEU A 251 -16.83 8.81 -15.46
C LEU A 251 -18.11 7.99 -15.26
N GLY A 252 -19.02 8.42 -14.37
CA GLY A 252 -20.26 7.71 -14.06
C GLY A 252 -20.06 6.42 -13.28
N ILE A 253 -18.91 6.22 -12.64
CA ILE A 253 -18.62 5.00 -11.87
C ILE A 253 -19.32 5.05 -10.51
N LYS A 254 -20.13 4.02 -10.23
CA LYS A 254 -20.97 3.94 -9.02
C LYS A 254 -20.75 2.69 -8.18
N LYS A 255 -20.11 1.66 -8.74
CA LYS A 255 -19.96 0.34 -8.12
C LYS A 255 -18.49 0.05 -7.88
N SER A 256 -18.17 -0.42 -6.67
CA SER A 256 -16.84 -0.94 -6.35
C SER A 256 -16.50 -2.13 -7.25
N CYS A 257 -15.21 -2.44 -7.40
CA CYS A 257 -14.70 -3.38 -8.39
C CYS A 257 -15.31 -3.14 -9.78
N THR A 258 -15.27 -1.90 -10.25
CA THR A 258 -15.45 -1.65 -11.68
C THR A 258 -14.07 -1.67 -12.33
N VAL A 259 -13.79 -2.67 -13.17
CA VAL A 259 -12.54 -2.77 -13.92
C VAL A 259 -12.73 -2.13 -15.28
N ARG A 260 -11.76 -1.31 -15.70
CA ARG A 260 -11.72 -0.71 -17.02
C ARG A 260 -10.43 -1.08 -17.73
N VAL A 261 -10.57 -1.47 -19.00
CA VAL A 261 -9.46 -1.76 -19.90
C VAL A 261 -9.59 -0.83 -21.10
N ASN A 262 -8.53 -0.09 -21.41
CA ASN A 262 -8.50 0.91 -22.49
C ASN A 262 -9.70 1.86 -22.42
N GLU A 263 -9.92 2.41 -21.22
CA GLU A 263 -11.00 3.35 -20.90
C GLU A 263 -12.43 2.81 -21.03
N LYS A 264 -12.63 1.52 -21.30
CA LYS A 264 -13.96 0.89 -21.37
C LYS A 264 -14.20 -0.03 -20.18
N ILE A 265 -15.44 -0.14 -19.73
CA ILE A 265 -15.81 -1.09 -18.68
C ILE A 265 -15.53 -2.51 -19.19
N TRP A 266 -14.70 -3.23 -18.43
CA TRP A 266 -14.32 -4.60 -18.70
C TRP A 266 -15.23 -5.58 -17.96
N CYS A 267 -15.40 -5.38 -16.65
CA CYS A 267 -16.20 -6.24 -15.79
C CYS A 267 -16.45 -5.53 -14.45
N ILE A 268 -17.59 -5.81 -13.81
CA ILE A 268 -17.96 -5.22 -12.53
C ILE A 268 -18.27 -6.34 -11.54
N ARG A 269 -17.73 -6.28 -10.32
CA ARG A 269 -18.17 -7.16 -9.23
C ARG A 269 -19.02 -6.41 -8.23
N ASP A 270 -20.25 -6.85 -8.03
CA ASP A 270 -21.21 -6.15 -7.19
C ASP A 270 -22.20 -7.13 -6.54
N GLY A 271 -22.19 -7.18 -5.21
CA GLY A 271 -22.99 -8.12 -4.44
C GLY A 271 -22.48 -9.56 -4.58
N HIS A 272 -21.16 -9.73 -4.55
CA HIS A 272 -20.48 -11.02 -4.67
C HIS A 272 -20.65 -11.76 -6.01
N GLU A 273 -21.07 -11.05 -7.05
CA GLU A 273 -21.28 -11.58 -8.38
C GLU A 273 -20.61 -10.69 -9.43
N TRP A 274 -20.08 -11.31 -10.48
CA TRP A 274 -19.59 -10.60 -11.66
C TRP A 274 -20.77 -10.22 -12.57
N LYS A 275 -20.79 -8.98 -13.03
CA LYS A 275 -21.87 -8.32 -13.76
C LYS A 275 -21.29 -7.39 -14.82
N ASP A 276 -22.05 -7.17 -15.89
CA ASP A 276 -21.70 -6.23 -16.96
C ASP A 276 -20.28 -6.47 -17.53
N CYS A 277 -19.93 -7.74 -17.70
CA CYS A 277 -18.60 -8.17 -18.14
C CYS A 277 -18.53 -8.41 -19.65
N GLN A 278 -17.36 -8.16 -20.23
CA GLN A 278 -16.99 -8.75 -21.51
C GLN A 278 -17.05 -10.30 -21.40
N PRO A 279 -17.19 -11.03 -22.52
CA PRO A 279 -17.18 -12.49 -22.50
C PRO A 279 -15.96 -13.02 -21.74
N HIS A 280 -16.17 -13.86 -20.72
CA HIS A 280 -15.12 -14.37 -19.82
C HIS A 280 -14.29 -13.28 -19.11
N GLY A 281 -14.85 -12.08 -18.93
CA GLY A 281 -14.15 -10.92 -18.34
C GLY A 281 -13.84 -11.06 -16.85
N ASP A 282 -14.45 -12.04 -16.18
CA ASP A 282 -14.16 -12.44 -14.81
C ASP A 282 -12.96 -13.39 -14.69
N GLU A 283 -12.41 -13.86 -15.81
CA GLU A 283 -11.24 -14.73 -15.85
C GLU A 283 -9.95 -13.93 -16.04
N THR A 284 -8.94 -14.22 -15.21
CA THR A 284 -7.61 -13.56 -15.30
C THR A 284 -6.95 -13.76 -16.66
N SER A 285 -7.04 -14.96 -17.25
CA SER A 285 -6.44 -15.26 -18.57
C SER A 285 -7.00 -14.35 -19.66
N THR A 286 -8.32 -14.18 -19.70
CA THR A 286 -8.99 -13.35 -20.71
C THR A 286 -8.60 -11.88 -20.58
N LEU A 287 -8.48 -11.37 -19.35
CA LEU A 287 -8.00 -10.01 -19.12
C LEU A 287 -6.55 -9.83 -19.61
N VAL A 288 -5.67 -10.79 -19.31
CA VAL A 288 -4.26 -10.79 -19.76
C VAL A 288 -4.18 -10.84 -21.29
N ASP A 289 -4.95 -11.71 -21.93
CA ASP A 289 -4.98 -11.85 -23.39
C ASP A 289 -5.42 -10.57 -24.08
N GLU A 290 -6.47 -9.91 -23.57
CA GLU A 290 -6.93 -8.62 -24.11
C GLU A 290 -5.88 -7.52 -23.94
N ILE A 291 -5.21 -7.44 -22.79
CA ILE A 291 -4.14 -6.47 -22.55
C ILE A 291 -2.99 -6.70 -23.52
N ASN A 292 -2.55 -7.95 -23.71
CA ASN A 292 -1.51 -8.30 -24.66
C ASN A 292 -1.91 -7.90 -26.09
N ARG A 293 -3.13 -8.25 -26.51
CA ARG A 293 -3.67 -7.90 -27.82
C ARG A 293 -3.68 -6.39 -28.05
N LEU A 294 -4.11 -5.60 -27.06
CA LEU A 294 -4.15 -4.14 -27.16
C LEU A 294 -2.75 -3.53 -27.21
N HIS A 295 -1.83 -4.02 -26.38
CA HIS A 295 -0.45 -3.57 -26.34
C HIS A 295 0.25 -3.81 -27.70
N ASP A 296 0.15 -5.02 -28.24
CA ASP A 296 0.82 -5.40 -29.50
C ASP A 296 0.30 -4.62 -30.71
N ASN A 297 -1.00 -4.29 -30.72
CA ASN A 297 -1.59 -3.43 -31.74
C ASN A 297 -1.13 -1.96 -31.63
N SER A 298 -0.88 -1.47 -30.41
CA SER A 298 -0.40 -0.11 -30.19
C SER A 298 1.08 0.08 -30.55
N GLY A 299 1.90 -0.98 -30.48
CA GLY A 299 3.31 -0.96 -30.89
C GLY A 299 3.55 -1.15 -32.39
N SER A 300 2.51 -1.46 -33.16
CA SER A 300 2.57 -1.70 -34.61
C SER A 300 2.13 -0.50 -35.46
N SER A 301 1.82 0.64 -34.82
CA SER A 301 1.41 1.91 -35.47
C SER A 301 2.52 2.95 -35.36
#